data_AF-A0A9X4KWA2-F1
#
_entry.id   AF-A0A9X4KWA2-F1
#
_cell.length_a   1.000
_cell.length_b   1.000
_cell.length_c   1.000
_cell.angle_alpha   90.00
_cell.angle_beta   90.00
_cell.angle_gamma   90.00
#
_symmetry.space_group_name_H-M   'P 1'
#
loop_
_entity.id
_entity.type
_entity.pdbx_description
1 polymer ?
#
loop_
_entity_poly.entity_id
_entity_poly.type
_entity_poly.pdbx_seq_one_letter_code
_entity_poly.pdbx_strand_id
1 'polypeptide(L)'
;MNDNKSANPAAIVLLSLLGLCAIPLGLALWAVLSALAAANIALIAAPAVALLDWALSGERYPATLFASLAATGFGMLAALGTIAAFKAGIRWTAGALAWSGRIRKGRA
;
A
#
# COMPACT_ATOMS: atom_id res chain seq x y z
N MET A 1 -20.52 34.11 16.81
CA MET A 1 -19.81 34.05 18.11
C MET A 1 -18.64 33.11 17.90
N ASN A 2 -17.42 33.64 17.89
CA ASN A 2 -16.20 32.93 17.54
C ASN A 2 -15.75 32.13 18.77
N ASP A 3 -15.87 30.80 18.73
CA ASP A 3 -15.30 29.92 19.76
C ASP A 3 -13.87 29.54 19.34
N ASN A 4 -12.98 30.53 19.38
CA ASN A 4 -11.53 30.34 19.30
C ASN A 4 -11.01 29.80 20.63
N LYS A 5 -11.41 28.57 20.97
CA LYS A 5 -10.74 27.77 22.00
C LYS A 5 -9.35 27.42 21.47
N SER A 6 -8.33 28.13 21.95
CA SER A 6 -6.93 27.79 21.63
C SER A 6 -6.69 26.32 21.99
N ALA A 7 -6.21 25.54 21.04
CA ALA A 7 -5.90 24.13 21.28
C ALA A 7 -4.85 24.04 22.40
N ASN A 8 -5.11 23.15 23.37
CA ASN A 8 -4.23 22.99 24.53
C ASN A 8 -2.80 22.70 24.05
N PRO A 9 -1.78 23.50 24.45
CA PRO A 9 -0.40 23.31 24.01
C PRO A 9 0.11 21.90 24.29
N ALA A 10 -0.32 21.26 25.39
CA ALA A 10 0.03 19.87 25.69
C ALA A 10 -0.51 18.88 24.65
N ALA A 11 -1.72 19.11 24.12
CA ALA A 11 -2.31 18.27 23.09
C ALA A 11 -1.58 18.40 21.74
N ILE A 12 -1.11 19.61 21.42
CA ILE A 12 -0.32 19.86 20.18
C ILE A 12 1.05 19.16 20.26
N VAL A 13 1.73 19.25 21.41
CA VAL A 13 3.01 18.56 21.64
C VAL A 13 2.83 17.05 21.52
N LEU A 14 1.81 16.48 22.17
CA LEU A 14 1.53 15.05 22.10
C LEU A 14 1.25 14.58 20.66
N LEU A 15 0.47 15.37 19.90
CA LEU A 15 0.19 15.08 18.49
C LEU A 15 1.46 15.10 17.63
N SER A 16 2.43 15.95 17.98
CA SER A 16 3.68 16.12 17.25
C SER A 16 4.64 14.95 17.51
N LEU A 17 4.74 14.50 18.77
CA LEU A 17 5.43 13.25 19.11
C LEU A 17 4.78 12.04 18.43
N LEU A 18 3.45 11.97 18.46
CA LEU A 18 2.71 10.89 17.79
C LEU A 18 2.95 10.90 16.28
N GLY A 19 3.01 12.09 15.66
CA GLY A 19 3.37 12.26 14.26
C GLY A 19 4.78 11.75 13.94
N LEU A 20 5.75 11.95 14.84
CA LEU A 20 7.12 11.47 14.67
C LEU A 20 7.21 9.94 14.51
N CYS A 21 6.35 9.21 15.22
CA CYS A 21 6.23 7.75 15.08
C CYS A 21 5.28 7.32 13.96
N ALA A 22 4.16 8.03 13.79
CA ALA A 22 3.11 7.68 12.84
C ALA A 22 3.54 7.90 11.37
N ILE A 23 4.38 8.89 11.08
CA ILE A 23 4.90 9.16 9.73
C ILE A 23 5.73 7.99 9.20
N PRO A 24 6.78 7.48 9.88
CA PRO A 24 7.55 6.34 9.39
C PRO A 24 6.72 5.06 9.31
N LEU A 25 5.78 4.85 10.25
CA LEU A 25 4.83 3.73 10.19
C LEU A 25 3.91 3.83 8.96
N GLY A 26 3.40 5.01 8.65
CA GLY A 26 2.60 5.25 7.45
C GLY A 26 3.41 5.00 6.18
N LEU A 27 4.65 5.51 6.12
CA LEU A 27 5.57 5.28 5.01
C LEU A 27 5.88 3.78 4.81
N ALA A 28 6.13 3.05 5.90
CA ALA A 28 6.36 1.61 5.86
C ALA A 28 5.12 0.86 5.34
N LEU A 29 3.92 1.21 5.81
CA LEU A 29 2.67 0.63 5.34
C LEU A 29 2.48 0.83 3.83
N TRP A 30 2.73 2.05 3.34
CA TRP A 30 2.64 2.37 1.91
C TRP A 30 3.72 1.66 1.10
N ALA A 31 4.93 1.52 1.63
CA ALA A 31 6.00 0.76 0.99
C ALA A 31 5.62 -0.72 0.81
N VAL A 32 5.02 -1.34 1.84
CA VAL A 32 4.53 -2.73 1.74
C VAL A 32 3.42 -2.85 0.70
N LEU A 33 2.46 -1.92 0.69
CA LEU A 33 1.38 -1.92 -0.30
C LEU A 33 1.93 -1.77 -1.73
N SER A 34 2.88 -0.87 -1.95
CA SER A 34 3.55 -0.70 -3.24
C SER A 34 4.35 -1.93 -3.67
N ALA A 35 5.07 -2.57 -2.75
CA ALA A 35 5.80 -3.80 -3.03
C ALA A 35 4.85 -4.94 -3.42
N LEU A 36 3.72 -5.06 -2.72
CA LEU A 36 2.70 -6.05 -3.03
C LEU A 36 2.07 -5.81 -4.41
N ALA A 37 1.80 -4.56 -4.76
CA ALA A 37 1.33 -4.20 -6.09
C ALA A 37 2.35 -4.56 -7.19
N ALA A 38 3.64 -4.26 -6.97
CA ALA A 38 4.70 -4.62 -7.90
C ALA A 38 4.84 -6.15 -8.06
N ALA A 39 4.74 -6.90 -6.96
CA ALA A 39 4.79 -8.37 -6.99
C ALA A 39 3.63 -8.95 -7.81
N ASN A 40 2.42 -8.43 -7.66
CA ASN A 40 1.28 -8.89 -8.46
C ASN A 40 1.46 -8.59 -9.95
N ILE A 41 1.98 -7.40 -10.30
CA ILE A 41 2.28 -7.07 -11.70
C ILE A 41 3.32 -8.05 -12.27
N ALA A 42 4.37 -8.36 -11.51
CA ALA A 42 5.38 -9.32 -11.92
C ALA A 42 4.79 -10.73 -12.12
N LEU A 43 3.92 -11.17 -11.20
CA LEU A 43 3.22 -12.46 -11.31
C LEU A 43 2.30 -12.52 -12.53
N ILE A 44 1.58 -11.43 -12.84
CA ILE A 44 0.72 -11.34 -14.02
C ILE A 44 1.54 -11.32 -15.31
N ALA A 45 2.72 -10.70 -15.29
CA ALA A 45 3.65 -10.65 -16.41
C ALA A 45 4.50 -11.94 -16.57
N ALA A 46 4.41 -12.88 -15.63
CA ALA A 46 5.19 -14.13 -15.65
C ALA A 46 5.12 -14.92 -16.98
N PRO A 47 3.99 -15.03 -17.70
CA PRO A 47 3.92 -15.76 -18.96
C PRO A 47 4.73 -15.07 -20.05
N ALA A 48 4.72 -13.74 -20.09
CA ALA A 48 5.50 -12.96 -21.05
C ALA A 48 7.01 -13.15 -20.81
N VAL A 49 7.42 -13.21 -19.53
CA VAL A 49 8.81 -13.48 -19.15
C VAL A 49 9.21 -14.91 -19.54
N ALA A 50 8.36 -15.91 -19.30
CA ALA A 50 8.62 -17.28 -19.70
C ALA A 50 8.74 -17.43 -21.23
N LEU A 51 7.92 -16.72 -22.01
CA LEU A 51 8.02 -16.68 -23.47
C LEU A 51 9.30 -16.00 -23.96
N LEU A 52 9.72 -14.92 -23.29
CA LEU A 52 10.97 -14.23 -23.59
C LEU A 52 12.18 -15.13 -23.32
N ASP A 53 12.17 -15.86 -22.20
CA ASP A 53 13.23 -16.81 -21.86
C ASP A 53 13.30 -17.94 -22.89
N TRP A 54 12.17 -18.48 -23.34
CA TRP A 54 12.14 -19.47 -24.43
C TRP A 54 12.73 -18.95 -25.74
N ALA A 55 12.54 -17.66 -26.05
CA ALA A 55 13.07 -17.04 -27.26
C ALA A 55 14.59 -16.82 -27.19
N LEU A 56 15.13 -16.55 -26.00
CA LEU A 56 16.55 -16.27 -25.78
C LEU A 56 17.38 -17.53 -25.52
N SER A 57 16.86 -18.44 -24.71
CA SER A 57 17.57 -19.62 -24.21
C SER A 57 17.46 -20.83 -25.14
N GLY A 58 16.47 -20.83 -26.06
CA GLY A 58 16.24 -21.92 -27.04
C GLY A 58 15.69 -23.23 -26.44
N GLU A 59 15.78 -23.41 -25.12
CA GLU A 59 15.23 -24.54 -24.39
C GLU A 59 13.73 -24.34 -24.11
N ARG A 60 12.91 -25.28 -24.60
CA ARG A 60 11.44 -25.23 -24.46
C ARG A 60 10.98 -26.25 -23.44
N TYR A 61 10.92 -25.84 -22.17
CA TYR A 61 10.37 -26.67 -21.09
C TYR A 61 8.89 -26.33 -20.85
N PRO A 62 7.92 -27.12 -21.34
CA PRO A 62 6.50 -26.83 -21.22
C PRO A 62 6.00 -26.67 -19.77
N ALA A 63 6.70 -27.27 -18.80
CA ALA A 63 6.44 -27.07 -17.37
C ALA A 63 6.55 -25.60 -16.93
N THR A 64 7.46 -24.83 -17.53
CA THR A 64 7.70 -23.41 -17.21
C THR A 64 6.51 -22.53 -17.60
N LEU A 65 5.85 -22.82 -18.73
CA LEU A 65 4.63 -22.12 -19.11
C LEU A 65 3.47 -22.44 -18.17
N PHE A 66 3.27 -23.71 -17.81
CA PHE A 66 2.23 -24.08 -16.85
C PHE A 66 2.43 -23.40 -15.49
N ALA A 67 3.67 -23.36 -15.00
CA ALA A 67 4.01 -22.64 -13.77
C ALA A 67 3.74 -21.14 -13.90
N SER A 68 4.07 -20.53 -15.03
CA SER A 68 3.82 -19.09 -15.28
C SER A 68 2.32 -18.75 -15.36
N LEU A 69 1.49 -19.62 -15.94
CA LEU A 69 0.03 -19.47 -15.96
C LEU A 69 -0.56 -19.59 -14.55
N ALA A 70 -0.10 -20.58 -13.78
CA ALA A 70 -0.53 -20.72 -12.38
C ALA A 70 -0.14 -19.50 -11.54
N ALA A 71 1.09 -18.99 -11.72
CA ALA A 71 1.57 -17.77 -11.08
C ALA A 71 0.74 -16.54 -11.47
N THR A 72 0.33 -16.45 -12.74
CA THR A 72 -0.56 -15.38 -13.24
C THR A 72 -1.93 -15.43 -12.57
N GLY A 73 -2.54 -16.62 -12.49
CA GLY A 73 -3.82 -16.81 -11.82
C GLY A 73 -3.76 -16.43 -10.35
N PHE A 74 -2.67 -16.81 -9.66
CA PHE A 74 -2.42 -16.40 -8.28
C PHE A 74 -2.24 -14.88 -8.16
N GLY A 75 -1.46 -14.26 -9.06
CA GLY A 75 -1.26 -12.81 -9.11
C GLY A 75 -2.57 -12.03 -9.30
N MET A 76 -3.51 -12.54 -10.11
CA MET A 76 -4.82 -11.94 -10.29
C MET A 76 -5.70 -12.01 -9.03
N LEU A 77 -5.70 -13.15 -8.32
CA LEU A 77 -6.40 -13.29 -7.05
C LEU A 77 -5.78 -12.37 -5.97
N ALA A 78 -4.45 -12.34 -5.89
CA ALA A 78 -3.71 -11.47 -4.97
C ALA A 78 -3.91 -9.98 -5.29
N ALA A 79 -4.09 -9.61 -6.56
CA ALA A 79 -4.39 -8.25 -6.97
C ALA A 79 -5.73 -7.75 -6.39
N LEU A 80 -6.78 -8.59 -6.37
CA LEU A 80 -8.06 -8.23 -5.75
C LEU A 80 -7.90 -7.91 -4.25
N GLY A 81 -7.15 -8.74 -3.53
CA GLY A 81 -6.82 -8.50 -2.12
C GLY A 81 -6.02 -7.22 -1.93
N THR A 82 -5.08 -6.94 -2.84
CA THR A 82 -4.25 -5.74 -2.81
C THR A 82 -5.06 -4.47 -3.05
N ILE A 83 -6.03 -4.50 -3.97
CA ILE A 83 -6.95 -3.36 -4.20
C ILE A 83 -7.77 -3.06 -2.93
N ALA A 84 -8.26 -4.11 -2.25
CA ALA A 84 -8.97 -3.94 -0.98
C ALA A 84 -8.06 -3.34 0.11
N ALA A 85 -6.81 -3.81 0.19
CA ALA A 85 -5.80 -3.30 1.11
C ALA A 85 -5.46 -1.82 0.83
N PHE A 86 -5.32 -1.42 -0.44
CA PHE A 86 -5.13 -0.02 -0.83
C PHE A 86 -6.32 0.85 -0.43
N LYS A 87 -7.56 0.41 -0.67
CA LYS A 87 -8.77 1.14 -0.25
C LYS A 87 -8.80 1.33 1.27
N ALA A 88 -8.47 0.28 2.03
CA ALA A 88 -8.38 0.37 3.49
C ALA A 88 -7.28 1.34 3.93
N GLY A 89 -6.09 1.26 3.31
CA GLY A 89 -4.95 2.14 3.58
C GLY A 89 -5.26 3.62 3.33
N ILE A 90 -5.94 3.94 2.22
CA ILE A 90 -6.40 5.31 1.91
C ILE A 90 -7.38 5.79 2.98
N ARG A 91 -8.38 4.98 3.34
CA ARG A 91 -9.39 5.35 4.35
C ARG A 91 -8.75 5.61 5.71
N TRP A 92 -7.78 4.79 6.11
CA TRP A 92 -7.05 4.96 7.36
C TRP A 92 -6.18 6.22 7.35
N THR A 93 -5.44 6.45 6.26
CA THR A 93 -4.57 7.63 6.12
C THR A 93 -5.39 8.92 6.11
N ALA A 94 -6.49 8.96 5.36
CA ALA A 94 -7.41 10.10 5.32
C ALA A 94 -8.08 10.37 6.67
N GLY A 95 -8.51 9.29 7.37
CA GLY A 95 -9.07 9.39 8.71
C GLY A 95 -8.08 9.96 9.73
N ALA A 96 -6.83 9.50 9.71
CA ALA A 96 -5.77 9.97 10.57
C ALA A 96 -5.43 11.46 10.33
N LEU A 97 -5.38 11.88 9.06
CA LEU A 97 -5.18 13.28 8.67
C LEU A 97 -6.35 14.17 9.13
N ALA A 98 -7.59 13.73 8.90
CA ALA A 98 -8.78 14.45 9.30
C ALA A 98 -8.88 14.58 10.84
N TRP A 99 -8.54 13.53 11.58
CA TRP A 99 -8.48 13.54 13.04
C TRP A 99 -7.41 14.50 13.56
N SER A 100 -6.21 14.44 12.99
CA SER A 100 -5.11 15.36 13.33
C SER A 100 -5.48 16.83 13.08
N GLY A 101 -6.15 17.11 11.95
CA GLY A 101 -6.65 18.44 11.62
C GLY A 101 -7.77 18.93 12.54
N ARG A 102 -8.64 18.04 13.03
CA ARG A 102 -9.70 18.35 14.00
C ARG A 102 -9.11 18.75 15.36
N ILE A 103 -8.14 17.98 15.87
CA ILE A 103 -7.47 18.28 17.15
C ILE A 103 -6.74 19.63 17.09
N ARG A 104 -6.02 19.91 15.98
CA ARG A 104 -5.35 21.21 15.80
C ARG A 104 -6.32 22.39 15.78
N LYS A 105 -7.56 22.19 15.32
CA LYS A 105 -8.62 23.19 15.33
C LYS A 105 -9.36 23.28 16.68
N GLY A 106 -8.93 22.55 17.71
CA GLY A 106 -9.59 22.50 19.02
C GLY A 106 -10.94 21.78 19.01
N ARG A 107 -11.29 21.10 17.90
CA ARG A 107 -12.51 20.29 17.78
C ARG A 107 -12.13 18.84 18.10
N ALA A 108 -12.03 18.53 19.40
CA ALA A 108 -11.88 17.15 19.87
C ALA A 108 -13.20 16.40 19.69
#